data_AF-A0A0Q6JT74-F1
#
_entry.id   AF-A0A0Q6JT74-F1
#
_cell.length_a   1.000
_cell.length_b   1.000
_cell.length_c   1.000
_cell.angle_alpha   90.00
_cell.angle_beta   90.00
_cell.angle_gamma   90.00
#
_symmetry.space_group_name_H-M   'P 1'
#
loop_
_entity.id
_entity.type
_entity.pdbx_description
1 polymer ?
#
loop_
_entity_poly.entity_id
_entity_poly.type
_entity_poly.pdbx_seq_one_letter_code
_entity_poly.pdbx_strand_id
1 'polypeptide(L)'
;MIVSLESRQDKALIALATAPHLAIPGLRTVTLRSALDRVALMHGPLPITSERQQQLIDCRNSSTHVGMIPRSDGETEERFVRRVLSDSLLLSNFFLDHLDHDTSQFYGQHKSMVAGLLDKQRTETQQQVDRLFANAKTRIDSLREHFDDDELWRSSAQELEAVDPPRLAMLLDSDQLPTEYDCPSCGYRGRLIGSIEVDVTMDFDVSEGESMPAPFFTTFFHARSFLCNVCKLELRGAELEVAGIPTASRQIEDHELGDDFDPAEWEAMRYGDDDY
;
A
#
# COMPACT_ATOMS: atom_id res chain seq x y z
N MET A 1 25.88 4.25 5.24
CA MET A 1 25.28 5.57 5.01
C MET A 1 24.79 6.08 6.36
N ILE A 2 25.39 7.12 6.92
CA ILE A 2 24.97 7.72 8.20
C ILE A 2 24.18 8.97 7.81
N VAL A 3 22.85 8.87 7.86
CA VAL A 3 21.95 9.98 7.59
C VAL A 3 22.11 11.00 8.72
N SER A 4 22.51 12.24 8.40
CA SER A 4 22.57 13.33 9.36
C SER A 4 21.16 13.83 9.63
N LEU A 5 20.50 13.23 10.63
CA LEU A 5 19.24 13.75 11.17
C LEU A 5 19.56 15.03 11.94
N GLU A 6 18.74 16.07 11.80
CA GLU A 6 18.94 17.36 12.46
C GLU A 6 19.30 17.19 13.95
N SER A 7 20.25 17.99 14.46
CA SER A 7 20.91 17.78 15.78
C SER A 7 19.98 17.74 17.01
N ARG A 8 18.69 18.07 16.83
CA ARG A 8 17.64 17.96 17.86
C ARG A 8 16.91 16.61 17.84
N GLN A 9 16.78 15.98 16.67
CA GLN A 9 16.13 14.69 16.48
C GLN A 9 17.07 13.53 16.86
N ASP A 10 18.38 13.70 16.64
CA ASP A 10 19.44 12.77 17.02
C ASP A 10 19.38 12.35 18.49
N LYS A 11 19.29 13.33 19.39
CA LYS A 11 19.29 13.02 20.83
C LYS A 11 18.04 12.29 21.27
N ALA A 12 16.90 12.57 20.64
CA ALA A 12 15.64 11.92 20.97
C ALA A 12 15.59 10.48 20.43
N LEU A 13 16.06 10.25 19.19
CA LEU A 13 16.13 8.93 18.57
C LEU A 13 17.20 8.04 19.23
N ILE A 14 18.38 8.59 19.50
CA ILE A 14 19.42 7.88 20.26
C ILE A 14 18.92 7.55 21.67
N ALA A 15 18.28 8.50 22.37
CA ALA A 15 17.70 8.23 23.69
C ALA A 15 16.58 7.16 23.65
N LEU A 16 15.75 7.15 22.60
CA LEU A 16 14.75 6.09 22.35
C LEU A 16 15.38 4.72 22.11
N ALA A 17 16.47 4.68 21.34
CA ALA A 17 17.17 3.44 20.98
C ALA A 17 18.02 2.88 22.13
N THR A 18 18.58 3.73 23.00
CA THR A 18 19.52 3.30 24.05
C THR A 18 18.92 3.18 25.45
N ALA A 19 17.89 3.97 25.78
CA ALA A 19 17.24 3.94 27.11
C ALA A 19 15.88 4.67 27.08
N PRO A 20 14.80 4.04 26.58
CA PRO A 20 13.50 4.71 26.43
C PRO A 20 12.91 5.07 27.80
N HIS A 21 13.03 6.34 28.18
CA HIS A 21 12.41 6.89 29.38
C HIS A 21 11.21 7.74 29.01
N LEU A 22 10.01 7.19 29.22
CA LEU A 22 8.70 7.83 28.94
C LEU A 22 8.47 9.16 29.70
N ALA A 23 9.35 9.53 30.63
CA ALA A 23 9.27 10.76 31.43
C ALA A 23 9.95 11.99 30.80
N ILE A 24 10.60 11.85 29.64
CA ILE A 24 11.30 12.98 28.98
C ILE A 24 10.25 13.89 28.29
N PRO A 25 10.12 15.17 28.67
CA PRO A 25 9.06 16.07 28.18
C PRO A 25 9.09 16.37 26.66
N GLY A 26 10.17 16.00 25.98
CA GLY A 26 10.36 16.15 24.52
C GLY A 26 9.95 14.91 23.71
N LEU A 27 9.65 13.78 24.35
CA LEU A 27 9.03 12.64 23.69
C LEU A 27 7.54 12.94 23.51
N ARG A 28 7.22 13.75 22.50
CA ARG A 28 5.83 13.95 22.08
C ARG A 28 5.24 12.55 21.85
N THR A 29 4.10 12.28 22.47
CA THR A 29 3.30 11.10 22.20
C THR A 29 3.05 11.04 20.69
N VAL A 30 3.69 10.09 20.02
CA VAL A 30 3.41 9.84 18.60
C VAL A 30 2.02 9.23 18.52
N THR A 31 1.17 9.79 17.67
CA THR A 31 -0.17 9.22 17.45
C THR A 31 -0.03 7.84 16.80
N LEU A 32 -1.04 6.97 16.95
CA LEU A 32 -1.02 5.66 16.29
C LEU A 32 -0.86 5.81 14.77
N ARG A 33 -1.49 6.85 14.17
CA ARG A 33 -1.30 7.21 12.76
C ARG A 33 0.18 7.40 12.46
N SER A 34 0.82 8.34 13.14
CA SER A 34 2.23 8.66 12.94
C SER A 34 3.16 7.47 13.20
N ALA A 35 2.82 6.59 14.14
CA ALA A 35 3.59 5.37 14.38
C ALA A 35 3.48 4.40 13.21
N LEU A 36 2.27 4.15 12.70
CA LEU A 36 2.04 3.26 11.56
C LEU A 36 2.66 3.80 10.27
N ASP A 37 2.56 5.10 10.02
CA ASP A 37 3.18 5.74 8.85
C ASP A 37 4.71 5.61 8.89
N ARG A 38 5.32 5.78 10.06
CA ARG A 38 6.78 5.59 10.24
C ARG A 38 7.21 4.14 10.06
N VAL A 39 6.43 3.19 10.58
CA VAL A 39 6.69 1.77 10.33
C VAL A 39 6.61 1.49 8.83
N ALA A 40 5.59 2.01 8.16
CA ALA A 40 5.41 1.79 6.73
C ALA A 40 6.61 2.33 5.91
N LEU A 41 7.20 3.45 6.35
CA LEU A 41 8.43 3.98 5.75
C LEU A 41 9.68 3.11 6.02
N MET A 42 9.76 2.43 7.16
CA MET A 42 10.94 1.63 7.52
C MET A 42 10.89 0.19 7.02
N HIS A 43 9.69 -0.39 6.93
CA HIS A 43 9.46 -1.81 6.67
C HIS A 43 8.62 -2.08 5.43
N GLY A 44 8.27 -1.03 4.67
CA GLY A 44 7.39 -1.14 3.51
C GLY A 44 5.90 -1.14 3.87
N PRO A 45 5.02 -1.38 2.89
CA PRO A 45 3.58 -1.23 3.06
C PRO A 45 3.03 -2.18 4.14
N LEU A 46 2.15 -1.65 4.98
CA LEU A 46 1.44 -2.43 6.00
C LEU A 46 0.48 -3.44 5.34
N PRO A 47 0.18 -4.58 6.00
CA PRO A 47 -0.73 -5.61 5.49
C PRO A 47 -2.22 -5.18 5.47
N ILE A 48 -2.49 -3.88 5.59
CA ILE A 48 -3.82 -3.28 5.58
C ILE A 48 -3.79 -1.97 4.78
N THR A 49 -4.89 -1.67 4.08
CA THR A 49 -5.06 -0.42 3.33
C THR A 49 -5.12 0.80 4.25
N SER A 50 -4.80 2.00 3.74
CA SER A 50 -4.92 3.28 4.46
C SER A 50 -6.33 3.52 5.03
N GLU A 51 -7.39 3.14 4.31
CA GLU A 51 -8.77 3.22 4.80
C GLU A 51 -9.00 2.35 6.04
N ARG A 52 -8.50 1.10 6.02
CA ARG A 52 -8.61 0.16 7.17
C ARG A 52 -7.73 0.60 8.34
N GLN A 53 -6.55 1.16 8.06
CA GLN A 53 -5.70 1.80 9.07
C GLN A 53 -6.45 2.96 9.74
N GLN A 54 -7.15 3.80 8.95
CA GLN A 54 -7.98 4.88 9.45
C GLN A 54 -9.10 4.34 10.36
N GLN A 55 -9.83 3.32 9.90
CA GLN A 55 -10.89 2.67 10.68
C GLN A 55 -10.39 2.08 12.00
N LEU A 56 -9.18 1.50 12.03
CA LEU A 56 -8.53 1.01 13.24
C LEU A 56 -8.22 2.14 14.23
N ILE A 57 -7.64 3.24 13.73
CA ILE A 57 -7.33 4.43 14.53
C ILE A 57 -8.61 5.03 15.10
N ASP A 58 -9.64 5.15 14.28
CA ASP A 58 -10.94 5.70 14.69
C ASP A 58 -11.63 4.78 15.69
N CYS A 59 -11.62 3.46 15.49
CA CYS A 59 -12.16 2.50 16.46
C CYS A 59 -11.42 2.58 17.80
N ARG A 60 -10.09 2.74 17.80
CA ARG A 60 -9.29 2.92 19.02
C ARG A 60 -9.64 4.24 19.72
N ASN A 61 -9.70 5.34 18.97
CA ASN A 61 -9.98 6.66 19.52
C ASN A 61 -11.43 6.75 20.03
N SER A 62 -12.41 6.27 19.26
CA SER A 62 -13.83 6.31 19.64
C SER A 62 -14.16 5.36 20.78
N SER A 63 -13.54 4.17 20.85
CA SER A 63 -13.70 3.30 22.03
C SER A 63 -13.12 3.93 23.30
N THR A 64 -12.02 4.68 23.19
CA THR A 64 -11.36 5.36 24.30
C THR A 64 -12.11 6.61 24.76
N HIS A 65 -12.71 7.37 23.83
CA HIS A 65 -13.26 8.71 24.12
C HIS A 65 -14.78 8.81 24.08
N VAL A 66 -15.47 8.01 23.27
CA VAL A 66 -16.91 8.15 22.99
C VAL A 66 -17.71 6.92 23.46
N GLY A 67 -17.05 5.80 23.72
CA GLY A 67 -17.71 4.54 24.09
C GLY A 67 -18.60 3.98 22.98
N MET A 68 -18.46 4.49 21.75
CA MET A 68 -19.21 4.05 20.57
C MET A 68 -18.24 3.72 19.45
N ILE A 69 -18.57 2.69 18.69
CA ILE A 69 -17.77 2.25 17.54
C ILE A 69 -18.32 2.97 16.29
N PRO A 70 -17.50 3.75 15.56
CA PRO A 70 -17.95 4.43 14.35
C PRO A 70 -18.32 3.39 13.29
N ARG A 71 -19.51 3.53 12.71
CA ARG A 71 -20.07 2.57 11.76
C ARG A 71 -20.02 3.15 10.36
N SER A 72 -19.63 2.33 9.39
CA SER A 72 -19.94 2.55 7.99
C SER A 72 -21.40 2.14 7.71
N ASP A 73 -22.07 2.91 6.86
CA ASP A 73 -23.47 2.67 6.50
C ASP A 73 -23.66 1.25 5.92
N GLY A 74 -24.66 0.53 6.44
CA GLY A 74 -25.01 -0.83 5.97
C GLY A 74 -24.21 -1.98 6.58
N GLU A 75 -23.24 -1.72 7.47
CA GLU A 75 -22.48 -2.77 8.15
C GLU A 75 -23.05 -3.14 9.54
N THR A 76 -23.09 -4.45 9.83
CA THR A 76 -23.42 -4.95 11.17
C THR A 76 -22.24 -4.75 12.13
N GLU A 77 -22.54 -4.45 13.40
CA GLU A 77 -21.52 -4.24 14.44
C GLU A 77 -20.56 -5.42 14.56
N GLU A 78 -21.10 -6.64 14.54
CA GLU A 78 -20.30 -7.87 14.59
C GLU A 78 -19.28 -7.95 13.44
N ARG A 79 -19.69 -7.58 12.22
CA ARG A 79 -18.80 -7.61 11.05
C ARG A 79 -17.70 -6.57 11.17
N PHE A 80 -18.04 -5.35 11.61
CA PHE A 80 -17.07 -4.30 11.83
C PHE A 80 -16.04 -4.69 12.90
N VAL A 81 -16.49 -5.16 14.08
CA VAL A 81 -15.62 -5.58 15.18
C VAL A 81 -14.70 -6.72 14.73
N ARG A 82 -15.24 -7.69 14.00
CA ARG A 82 -14.44 -8.79 13.45
C ARG A 82 -13.40 -8.30 12.45
N ARG A 83 -13.73 -7.34 11.59
CA ARG A 83 -12.76 -6.72 10.67
C ARG A 83 -11.63 -6.04 11.44
N VAL A 84 -11.97 -5.16 12.39
CA VAL A 84 -10.99 -4.44 13.22
C VAL A 84 -10.09 -5.41 13.99
N LEU A 85 -10.65 -6.47 14.57
CA LEU A 85 -9.87 -7.51 15.26
C LEU A 85 -8.90 -8.19 14.29
N SER A 86 -9.37 -8.59 13.12
CA SER A 86 -8.53 -9.30 12.15
C SER A 86 -7.42 -8.39 11.60
N ASP A 87 -7.71 -7.11 11.35
CA ASP A 87 -6.72 -6.11 10.94
C ASP A 87 -5.67 -5.87 12.03
N SER A 88 -6.09 -5.86 13.29
CA SER A 88 -5.17 -5.77 14.44
C SER A 88 -4.26 -7.00 14.55
N LEU A 89 -4.79 -8.19 14.26
CA LEU A 89 -4.02 -9.43 14.25
C LEU A 89 -3.04 -9.49 13.08
N LEU A 90 -3.43 -9.01 11.89
CA LEU A 90 -2.53 -8.87 10.73
C LEU A 90 -1.36 -7.94 11.05
N LEU A 91 -1.64 -6.75 11.60
CA LEU A 91 -0.59 -5.82 12.03
C LEU A 91 0.31 -6.44 13.11
N SER A 92 -0.28 -7.13 14.09
CA SER A 92 0.50 -7.79 15.14
C SER A 92 1.45 -8.85 14.57
N ASN A 93 0.98 -9.70 13.66
CA ASN A 93 1.83 -10.69 12.99
C ASN A 93 2.94 -10.03 12.18
N PHE A 94 2.63 -8.96 11.43
CA PHE A 94 3.62 -8.19 10.70
C PHE A 94 4.72 -7.64 11.63
N PHE A 95 4.34 -7.10 12.79
CA PHE A 95 5.32 -6.62 13.77
C PHE A 95 6.12 -7.75 14.39
N LEU A 96 5.49 -8.86 14.75
CA LEU A 96 6.19 -10.01 15.35
C LEU A 96 7.22 -10.60 14.38
N ASP A 97 6.90 -10.67 13.09
CA ASP A 97 7.81 -11.13 12.04
C ASP A 97 9.04 -10.20 11.92
N HIS A 98 8.82 -8.88 11.86
CA HIS A 98 9.91 -7.89 11.80
C HIS A 98 10.74 -7.79 13.08
N LEU A 99 10.18 -8.18 14.23
CA LEU A 99 10.87 -8.23 15.52
C LEU A 99 11.48 -9.60 15.83
N ASP A 100 11.44 -10.55 14.89
CA ASP A 100 11.92 -11.94 15.04
C ASP A 100 11.34 -12.63 16.30
N HIS A 101 10.05 -12.39 16.56
CA HIS A 101 9.32 -12.98 17.68
C HIS A 101 8.43 -14.14 17.23
N ASP A 102 8.55 -15.28 17.93
CA ASP A 102 7.70 -16.44 17.69
C ASP A 102 6.24 -16.15 18.07
N THR A 103 5.37 -16.13 17.06
CA THR A 103 3.91 -15.99 17.21
C THR A 103 3.32 -17.03 18.16
N SER A 104 3.93 -18.22 18.26
CA SER A 104 3.49 -19.28 19.18
C SER A 104 3.66 -18.88 20.64
N GLN A 105 4.78 -18.23 20.96
CA GLN A 105 5.05 -17.74 22.31
C GLN A 105 4.19 -16.53 22.63
N PHE A 106 4.02 -15.62 21.67
CA PHE A 106 3.24 -14.41 21.85
C PHE A 106 1.74 -14.70 22.10
N TYR A 107 1.12 -15.54 21.28
CA TYR A 107 -0.30 -15.87 21.42
C TYR A 107 -0.58 -17.00 22.42
N GLY A 108 0.43 -17.83 22.72
CA GLY A 108 0.30 -18.97 23.64
C GLY A 108 -0.87 -19.88 23.28
N GLN A 109 -1.79 -20.06 24.22
CA GLN A 109 -2.99 -20.89 24.03
C GLN A 109 -3.95 -20.38 22.93
N HIS A 110 -3.85 -19.11 22.54
CA HIS A 110 -4.72 -18.50 21.53
C HIS A 110 -4.19 -18.64 20.10
N LYS A 111 -3.01 -19.25 19.90
CA LYS A 111 -2.38 -19.37 18.56
C LYS A 111 -3.32 -20.00 17.52
N SER A 112 -3.97 -21.11 17.88
CA SER A 112 -4.90 -21.81 16.97
C SER A 112 -6.13 -20.98 16.62
N MET A 113 -6.64 -20.20 17.58
CA MET A 113 -7.76 -19.29 17.38
C MET A 113 -7.38 -18.14 16.45
N VAL A 114 -6.22 -17.51 16.66
CA VAL A 114 -5.71 -16.44 15.79
C VAL A 114 -5.49 -16.96 14.37
N ALA A 115 -4.85 -18.11 14.22
CA ALA A 115 -4.65 -18.74 12.92
C ALA A 115 -6.00 -19.02 12.22
N GLY A 116 -7.00 -19.54 12.93
CA GLY A 116 -8.33 -19.77 12.37
C GLY A 116 -9.08 -18.50 11.98
N LEU A 117 -8.91 -17.39 12.72
CA LEU A 117 -9.50 -16.10 12.36
C LEU A 117 -8.90 -15.54 11.08
N LEU A 118 -7.57 -15.58 10.96
CA LEU A 118 -6.84 -15.10 9.78
C LEU A 118 -7.11 -15.99 8.55
N ASP A 119 -7.17 -17.31 8.72
CA ASP A 119 -7.52 -18.24 7.64
C ASP A 119 -8.95 -18.01 7.13
N LYS A 120 -9.89 -17.76 8.05
CA LYS A 120 -11.26 -17.39 7.69
C LYS A 120 -11.31 -16.05 6.95
N GLN A 121 -10.55 -15.05 7.38
CA GLN A 121 -10.43 -13.78 6.66
C GLN A 121 -9.88 -13.98 5.25
N ARG A 122 -8.80 -14.76 5.10
CA ARG A 122 -8.21 -15.09 3.81
C ARG A 122 -9.21 -15.77 2.88
N THR A 123 -9.97 -16.73 3.41
CA THR A 123 -11.02 -17.43 2.66
C THR A 123 -12.14 -16.47 2.23
N GLU A 124 -12.55 -15.54 3.09
CA GLU A 124 -13.55 -14.53 2.75
C GLU A 124 -13.04 -13.58 1.65
N THR A 125 -11.79 -13.14 1.71
CA THR A 125 -11.16 -12.35 0.65
C THR A 125 -11.06 -13.13 -0.66
N GLN A 126 -10.70 -14.42 -0.62
CA GLN A 126 -10.70 -15.28 -1.81
C GLN A 126 -12.08 -15.34 -2.46
N GLN A 127 -13.13 -15.60 -1.68
CA GLN A 127 -14.49 -15.66 -2.18
C GLN A 127 -14.96 -14.31 -2.77
N GLN A 128 -14.49 -13.20 -2.20
CA GLN A 128 -14.76 -11.87 -2.74
C GLN A 128 -14.07 -11.66 -4.09
N VAL A 129 -12.79 -12.00 -4.22
CA VAL A 129 -12.06 -11.92 -5.48
C VAL A 129 -12.69 -12.81 -6.56
N ASP A 130 -13.07 -14.04 -6.20
CA ASP A 130 -13.74 -14.97 -7.13
C ASP A 130 -15.06 -14.39 -7.66
N ARG A 131 -15.83 -13.71 -6.80
CA ARG A 131 -17.06 -13.00 -7.21
C ARG A 131 -16.75 -11.82 -8.13
N LEU A 132 -15.71 -11.05 -7.84
CA LEU A 132 -15.29 -9.92 -8.69
C LEU A 132 -14.88 -10.41 -10.09
N PHE A 133 -14.12 -11.51 -10.17
CA PHE A 133 -13.77 -12.15 -11.44
C PHE A 133 -14.98 -12.69 -12.19
N ALA A 134 -15.90 -13.36 -11.50
CA ALA A 134 -17.14 -13.84 -12.12
C ALA A 134 -17.98 -12.68 -12.70
N ASN A 135 -18.08 -11.56 -11.97
CA ASN A 135 -18.77 -10.36 -12.42
C ASN A 135 -18.06 -9.71 -13.62
N ALA A 136 -16.73 -9.57 -13.57
CA ALA A 136 -15.93 -9.01 -14.66
C ALA A 136 -16.05 -9.85 -15.94
N LYS A 137 -16.03 -11.18 -15.81
CA LYS A 137 -16.24 -12.12 -16.93
C LYS A 137 -17.65 -11.99 -17.51
N THR A 138 -18.67 -12.04 -16.65
CA THR A 138 -20.08 -11.89 -17.08
C THR A 138 -20.30 -10.56 -17.83
N ARG A 139 -19.65 -9.49 -17.36
CA ARG A 139 -19.72 -8.18 -18.01
C ARG A 139 -19.08 -8.20 -19.40
N ILE A 140 -17.91 -8.81 -19.56
CA ILE A 140 -17.26 -8.93 -20.88
C ILE A 140 -18.11 -9.78 -21.81
N ASP A 141 -18.60 -10.92 -21.35
CA ASP A 141 -19.43 -11.82 -22.16
C ASP A 141 -20.67 -11.06 -22.65
N SER A 142 -21.35 -10.34 -21.76
CA SER A 142 -22.47 -9.47 -22.11
C SER A 142 -22.09 -8.37 -23.11
N LEU A 143 -20.94 -7.71 -22.93
CA LEU A 143 -20.50 -6.70 -23.89
C LEU A 143 -20.22 -7.32 -25.27
N ARG A 144 -19.54 -8.47 -25.32
CA ARG A 144 -19.22 -9.19 -26.56
C ARG A 144 -20.47 -9.63 -27.32
N GLU A 145 -21.52 -10.06 -26.62
CA GLU A 145 -22.81 -10.40 -27.24
C GLU A 145 -23.46 -9.22 -28.00
N HIS A 146 -23.09 -7.97 -27.70
CA HIS A 146 -23.58 -6.79 -28.42
C HIS A 146 -22.75 -6.43 -29.66
N PHE A 147 -21.62 -7.10 -29.90
CA PHE A 147 -20.80 -6.91 -31.09
C PHE A 147 -21.00 -8.12 -32.02
N ASP A 148 -21.53 -7.87 -33.22
CA ASP A 148 -21.66 -8.91 -34.25
C ASP A 148 -20.32 -9.22 -34.95
N ASP A 149 -19.27 -8.43 -34.66
CA ASP A 149 -17.95 -8.52 -35.27
C ASP A 149 -16.85 -8.49 -34.19
N ASP A 150 -16.07 -9.58 -34.14
CA ASP A 150 -14.91 -9.74 -33.26
C ASP A 150 -13.83 -8.67 -33.47
N GLU A 151 -13.68 -8.16 -34.69
CA GLU A 151 -12.69 -7.12 -34.99
C GLU A 151 -13.12 -5.78 -34.40
N LEU A 152 -14.41 -5.43 -34.51
CA LEU A 152 -14.98 -4.25 -33.85
C LEU A 152 -14.87 -4.34 -32.32
N TRP A 153 -15.10 -5.51 -31.74
CA TRP A 153 -14.88 -5.72 -30.31
C TRP A 153 -13.41 -5.45 -29.92
N ARG A 154 -12.44 -5.99 -30.68
CA ARG A 154 -11.02 -5.81 -30.37
C ARG A 154 -10.61 -4.34 -30.47
N SER A 155 -11.02 -3.62 -31.52
CA SER A 155 -10.70 -2.21 -31.66
C SER A 155 -11.32 -1.37 -30.54
N SER A 156 -12.59 -1.62 -30.18
CA SER A 156 -13.24 -0.93 -29.06
C SER A 156 -12.60 -1.26 -27.71
N ALA A 157 -12.15 -2.49 -27.50
CA ALA A 157 -11.42 -2.85 -26.29
C ALA A 157 -10.07 -2.13 -26.19
N GLN A 158 -9.34 -2.00 -27.31
CA GLN A 158 -8.08 -1.24 -27.37
C GLN A 158 -8.29 0.25 -27.10
N GLU A 159 -9.37 0.84 -27.63
CA GLU A 159 -9.74 2.22 -27.31
C GLU A 159 -10.03 2.38 -25.80
N LEU A 160 -10.67 1.40 -25.17
CA LEU A 160 -10.91 1.43 -23.73
C LEU A 160 -9.62 1.26 -22.90
N GLU A 161 -8.64 0.47 -23.36
CA GLU A 161 -7.33 0.35 -22.70
C GLU A 161 -6.53 1.66 -22.74
N ALA A 162 -6.63 2.39 -23.85
CA ALA A 162 -5.92 3.66 -24.04
C ALA A 162 -6.47 4.78 -23.14
N VAL A 163 -7.71 4.66 -22.68
CA VAL A 163 -8.36 5.67 -21.83
C VAL A 163 -8.24 5.29 -20.36
N ASP A 164 -7.88 6.26 -19.53
CA ASP A 164 -7.83 6.06 -18.09
C ASP A 164 -9.21 5.76 -17.49
N PRO A 165 -9.30 4.84 -16.50
CA PRO A 165 -10.53 4.58 -15.79
C PRO A 165 -11.10 5.88 -15.18
N PRO A 166 -12.42 6.16 -15.28
CA PRO A 166 -13.01 7.37 -14.71
C PRO A 166 -12.77 7.54 -13.20
N ARG A 167 -12.56 6.43 -12.49
CA ARG A 167 -12.27 6.42 -11.05
C ARG A 167 -10.81 6.67 -10.71
N LEU A 168 -9.90 6.68 -11.68
CA LEU A 168 -8.48 6.81 -11.44
C LEU A 168 -8.17 8.08 -10.64
N ALA A 169 -8.69 9.23 -11.10
CA ALA A 169 -8.49 10.52 -10.41
C ALA A 169 -9.05 10.57 -8.98
N MET A 170 -10.01 9.69 -8.63
CA MET A 170 -10.55 9.61 -7.26
C MET A 170 -9.73 8.71 -6.34
N LEU A 171 -8.88 7.85 -6.90
CA LEU A 171 -8.03 6.94 -6.15
C LEU A 171 -6.58 7.43 -6.01
N LEU A 172 -6.16 8.37 -6.86
CA LEU A 172 -4.83 8.96 -6.79
C LEU A 172 -4.74 9.93 -5.61
N ASP A 173 -3.90 9.58 -4.65
CA ASP A 173 -3.37 10.52 -3.66
C ASP A 173 -2.10 11.20 -4.21
N SER A 174 -1.60 12.24 -3.52
CA SER A 174 -0.43 13.01 -3.97
C SER A 174 0.87 12.21 -4.10
N ASP A 175 0.96 11.03 -3.47
CA ASP A 175 2.12 10.14 -3.48
C ASP A 175 1.92 8.89 -4.36
N GLN A 176 0.84 8.84 -5.14
CA GLN A 176 0.47 7.67 -5.93
C GLN A 176 0.49 7.99 -7.42
N LEU A 177 1.05 7.06 -8.21
CA LEU A 177 0.97 7.10 -9.67
C LEU A 177 0.40 5.79 -10.22
N PRO A 178 -0.26 5.84 -11.39
CA PRO A 178 -0.63 4.66 -12.13
C PRO A 178 0.54 4.11 -12.95
N THR A 179 0.64 2.79 -13.02
CA THR A 179 1.49 2.05 -13.98
C THR A 179 0.60 1.07 -14.76
N GLU A 180 1.01 0.68 -15.96
CA GLU A 180 0.31 -0.35 -16.73
C GLU A 180 0.48 -1.73 -16.09
N TYR A 181 -0.58 -2.55 -16.10
CA TYR A 181 -0.53 -3.95 -15.67
C TYR A 181 -1.63 -4.77 -16.36
N ASP A 182 -1.33 -6.01 -16.74
CA ASP A 182 -2.29 -6.88 -17.43
C ASP A 182 -3.40 -7.35 -16.49
N CYS A 183 -4.65 -7.16 -16.91
CA CYS A 183 -5.80 -7.53 -16.10
C CYS A 183 -5.90 -9.06 -15.95
N PRO A 184 -5.86 -9.62 -14.72
CA PRO A 184 -5.90 -11.06 -14.51
C PRO A 184 -7.22 -11.71 -14.98
N SER A 185 -8.32 -10.94 -15.02
CA SER A 185 -9.61 -11.45 -15.49
C SER A 185 -9.79 -11.45 -17.01
N CYS A 186 -9.16 -10.53 -17.75
CA CYS A 186 -9.50 -10.32 -19.16
C CYS A 186 -8.32 -10.21 -20.12
N GLY A 187 -7.10 -10.10 -19.60
CA GLY A 187 -5.86 -10.01 -20.38
C GLY A 187 -5.60 -8.64 -21.01
N TYR A 188 -6.54 -7.70 -20.92
CA TYR A 188 -6.35 -6.32 -21.39
C TYR A 188 -5.62 -5.47 -20.33
N ARG A 189 -4.95 -4.40 -20.75
CA ARG A 189 -4.22 -3.49 -19.87
C ARG A 189 -5.15 -2.74 -18.92
N GLY A 190 -4.78 -2.75 -17.66
CA GLY A 190 -5.35 -1.92 -16.60
C GLY A 190 -4.35 -0.92 -16.06
N ARG A 191 -4.78 -0.18 -15.04
CA ARG A 191 -3.94 0.72 -14.25
C ARG A 191 -3.75 0.11 -12.86
N LEU A 192 -2.51 -0.18 -12.52
CA LEU A 192 -2.09 -0.51 -11.18
C LEU A 192 -1.68 0.79 -10.50
N ILE A 193 -2.30 1.10 -9.37
CA ILE A 193 -2.11 2.35 -8.64
C ILE A 193 -1.37 2.03 -7.35
N GLY A 194 -0.29 2.75 -7.09
CA GLY A 194 0.59 2.46 -5.98
C GLY A 194 1.40 3.67 -5.55
N SER A 195 1.99 3.59 -4.37
CA SER A 195 2.89 4.63 -3.88
C SER A 195 4.29 4.42 -4.43
N ILE A 196 4.98 5.53 -4.71
CA ILE A 196 6.36 5.53 -5.19
C ILE A 196 7.30 5.91 -4.07
N GLU A 197 8.40 5.17 -4.00
CA GLU A 197 9.54 5.43 -3.15
C GLU A 197 10.78 5.56 -4.04
N VAL A 198 11.50 6.67 -3.92
CA VAL A 198 12.75 6.90 -4.64
C VAL A 198 13.87 6.83 -3.61
N ASP A 199 14.80 5.89 -3.81
CA ASP A 199 16.00 5.77 -3.01
C ASP A 199 17.18 6.45 -3.73
N VAL A 200 17.92 7.30 -3.00
CA VAL A 200 19.03 8.07 -3.54
C VAL A 200 20.33 7.49 -3.01
N THR A 201 21.09 6.87 -3.90
CA THR A 201 22.45 6.42 -3.59
C THR A 201 23.45 7.36 -4.24
N MET A 202 24.42 7.86 -3.46
CA MET A 202 25.54 8.62 -4.03
C MET A 202 26.58 7.64 -4.56
N ASP A 203 26.81 7.67 -5.87
CA ASP A 203 27.99 7.05 -6.47
C ASP A 203 29.12 8.09 -6.56
N PHE A 204 30.35 7.64 -6.36
CA PHE A 204 31.53 8.49 -6.42
C PHE A 204 32.32 8.09 -7.64
N ASP A 205 32.00 8.70 -8.77
CA ASP A 205 32.77 8.47 -9.99
C ASP A 205 34.11 9.21 -9.88
N VAL A 206 35.21 8.49 -10.15
CA VAL A 206 36.56 9.02 -10.03
C VAL A 206 37.11 9.23 -11.42
N SER A 207 37.04 10.48 -11.89
CA SER A 207 37.67 10.89 -13.15
C SER A 207 38.84 11.83 -12.84
N GLU A 208 40.00 11.55 -13.44
CA GLU A 208 41.23 12.37 -13.33
C GLU A 208 41.74 12.65 -11.90
N GLY A 209 41.37 11.83 -10.92
CA GLY A 209 41.84 11.95 -9.53
C GLY A 209 40.96 12.84 -8.63
N GLU A 210 39.88 13.40 -9.17
CA GLU A 210 38.83 14.07 -8.41
C GLU A 210 37.60 13.15 -8.32
N SER A 211 37.06 13.02 -7.11
CA SER A 211 35.82 12.26 -6.86
C SER A 211 34.67 13.26 -6.89
N MET A 212 33.78 13.10 -7.87
CA MET A 212 32.55 13.89 -7.94
C MET A 212 31.38 13.01 -7.51
N PRO A 213 30.60 13.42 -6.49
CA PRO A 213 29.39 12.70 -6.13
C PRO A 213 28.37 12.85 -7.25
N ALA A 214 27.89 11.73 -7.78
CA ALA A 214 26.79 11.67 -8.73
C ALA A 214 25.62 10.92 -8.07
N PRO A 215 24.43 11.54 -7.94
CA PRO A 215 23.28 10.84 -7.39
C PRO A 215 22.79 9.79 -8.39
N PHE A 216 22.54 8.58 -7.87
CA PHE A 216 21.90 7.47 -8.56
C PHE A 216 20.56 7.20 -7.89
N PHE A 217 19.47 7.32 -8.65
CA PHE A 217 18.10 7.15 -8.16
C PHE A 217 17.61 5.74 -8.47
N THR A 218 17.02 5.09 -7.48
CA THR A 218 16.34 3.80 -7.64
C THR A 218 14.87 3.96 -7.26
N THR A 219 13.99 3.72 -8.23
CA THR A 219 12.54 3.88 -8.05
C THR A 219 11.89 2.55 -7.69
N PHE A 220 11.12 2.56 -6.60
CA PHE A 220 10.35 1.44 -6.09
C PHE A 220 8.86 1.74 -6.12
N PHE A 221 8.07 0.75 -6.57
CA PHE A 221 6.63 0.82 -6.67
C PHE A 221 5.94 -0.15 -5.73
N HIS A 222 4.99 0.38 -4.95
CA HIS A 222 4.21 -0.38 -3.98
C HIS A 222 2.73 -0.37 -4.36
N ALA A 223 2.25 -1.46 -4.97
CA ALA A 223 0.89 -1.53 -5.50
C ALA A 223 -0.17 -1.51 -4.37
N ARG A 224 -1.21 -0.69 -4.54
CA ARG A 224 -2.31 -0.53 -3.57
C ARG A 224 -3.68 -0.86 -4.12
N SER A 225 -3.92 -0.54 -5.39
CA SER A 225 -5.17 -0.89 -6.06
C SER A 225 -4.96 -1.14 -7.55
N PHE A 226 -5.91 -1.83 -8.17
CA PHE A 226 -5.89 -2.13 -9.60
C PHE A 226 -7.26 -1.82 -10.20
N LEU A 227 -7.27 -1.18 -11.38
CA LEU A 227 -8.45 -0.86 -12.16
C LEU A 227 -8.30 -1.30 -13.60
N CYS A 228 -9.26 -2.07 -14.12
CA CYS A 228 -9.35 -2.38 -15.55
C CYS A 228 -10.45 -1.57 -16.21
N ASN A 229 -10.14 -0.79 -17.26
CA ASN A 229 -11.15 -0.01 -17.95
C ASN A 229 -12.03 -0.86 -18.90
N VAL A 230 -11.59 -2.05 -19.31
CA VAL A 230 -12.34 -2.95 -20.19
C VAL A 230 -13.40 -3.73 -19.40
N CYS A 231 -12.96 -4.60 -18.49
CA CYS A 231 -13.86 -5.46 -17.71
C CYS A 231 -14.44 -4.80 -16.44
N LYS A 232 -13.98 -3.59 -16.11
CA LYS A 232 -14.34 -2.85 -14.89
C LYS A 232 -14.01 -3.60 -13.59
N LEU A 233 -13.05 -4.51 -13.64
CA LEU A 233 -12.49 -5.13 -12.45
C LEU A 233 -11.78 -4.07 -11.62
N GLU A 234 -12.08 -4.08 -10.32
CA GLU A 234 -11.46 -3.22 -9.31
C GLU A 234 -11.01 -4.12 -8.16
N LEU A 235 -9.73 -4.01 -7.78
CA LEU A 235 -9.12 -4.76 -6.69
C LEU A 235 -8.37 -3.81 -5.76
N ARG A 236 -8.42 -4.04 -4.46
CA ARG A 236 -7.76 -3.19 -3.45
C ARG A 236 -7.09 -4.01 -2.35
N GLY A 237 -5.90 -3.56 -1.91
CA GLY A 237 -5.20 -4.15 -0.77
C GLY A 237 -5.02 -5.66 -0.90
N ALA A 238 -5.50 -6.42 0.08
CA ALA A 238 -5.38 -7.88 0.13
C ALA A 238 -6.00 -8.62 -1.07
N GLU A 239 -6.94 -7.99 -1.79
CA GLU A 239 -7.51 -8.57 -3.02
C GLU A 239 -6.47 -8.69 -4.13
N LEU A 240 -5.46 -7.82 -4.16
CA LEU A 240 -4.38 -7.85 -5.15
C LEU A 240 -3.54 -9.11 -4.99
N GLU A 241 -3.07 -9.40 -3.78
CA GLU A 241 -2.26 -10.59 -3.48
C GLU A 241 -3.00 -11.88 -3.83
N VAL A 242 -4.29 -11.93 -3.48
CA VAL A 242 -5.18 -13.05 -3.78
C VAL A 242 -5.40 -13.20 -5.29
N ALA A 243 -5.45 -12.09 -6.02
CA ALA A 243 -5.52 -12.06 -7.48
C ALA A 243 -4.16 -12.35 -8.17
N GLY A 244 -3.09 -12.56 -7.40
CA GLY A 244 -1.74 -12.81 -7.91
C GLY A 244 -1.03 -11.56 -8.42
N ILE A 245 -1.51 -10.37 -8.06
CA ILE A 245 -0.86 -9.09 -8.37
C ILE A 245 0.16 -8.79 -7.25
N PRO A 246 1.45 -8.60 -7.56
CA PRO A 246 2.46 -8.30 -6.54
C PRO A 246 2.17 -6.97 -5.84
N THR A 247 2.04 -7.02 -4.51
CA THR A 247 1.90 -5.83 -3.62
C THR A 247 3.22 -5.41 -2.99
N ALA A 248 4.19 -6.32 -2.94
CA ALA A 248 5.53 -6.04 -2.45
C ALA A 248 6.23 -5.00 -3.34
N SER A 249 7.17 -4.27 -2.73
CA SER A 249 8.06 -3.35 -3.43
C SER A 249 8.68 -4.02 -4.65
N ARG A 250 8.42 -3.48 -5.84
CA ARG A 250 9.14 -3.84 -7.06
C ARG A 250 9.96 -2.65 -7.51
N GLN A 251 11.22 -2.88 -7.87
CA GLN A 251 11.98 -1.89 -8.61
C GLN A 251 11.32 -1.71 -9.98
N ILE A 252 11.14 -0.46 -10.38
CA ILE A 252 10.57 -0.09 -11.67
C ILE A 252 11.51 0.87 -12.39
N GLU A 253 11.41 0.90 -13.71
CA GLU A 253 12.08 1.91 -14.51
C GLU A 253 11.23 3.17 -14.58
N ASP A 254 11.87 4.34 -14.64
CA ASP A 254 11.18 5.63 -14.60
C ASP A 254 10.19 5.79 -15.77
N HIS A 255 10.51 5.21 -16.93
CA HIS A 255 9.64 5.22 -18.10
C HIS A 255 8.30 4.47 -17.89
N GLU A 256 8.21 3.57 -16.90
CA GLU A 256 6.96 2.88 -16.55
C GLU A 256 5.96 3.81 -15.85
N LEU A 257 6.42 4.94 -15.30
CA LEU A 257 5.59 5.94 -14.61
C LEU A 257 5.12 7.07 -15.53
N GLY A 258 5.53 7.04 -16.79
CA GLY A 258 5.23 8.05 -17.80
C GLY A 258 6.44 8.94 -18.12
N ASP A 259 6.41 9.54 -19.32
CA ASP A 259 7.53 10.33 -19.86
C ASP A 259 7.85 11.60 -19.04
N ASP A 260 6.91 12.05 -18.21
CA ASP A 260 7.03 13.26 -17.38
C ASP A 260 7.55 12.97 -15.95
N PHE A 261 7.86 11.70 -15.61
CA PHE A 261 8.37 11.37 -14.28
C PHE A 261 9.87 11.65 -14.17
N ASP A 262 10.24 12.55 -13.26
CA ASP A 262 11.63 12.81 -12.85
C ASP A 262 11.82 12.37 -11.37
N PRO A 263 12.66 11.36 -11.09
CA PRO A 263 12.96 10.91 -9.73
C PRO A 263 13.49 12.03 -8.82
N ALA A 264 14.27 12.97 -9.36
CA ALA A 264 14.86 14.05 -8.59
C ALA A 264 13.80 15.08 -8.17
N GLU A 265 12.89 15.46 -9.08
CA GLU A 265 11.77 16.35 -8.76
C GLU A 265 10.81 15.68 -7.76
N TRP A 266 10.54 14.37 -7.91
CA TRP A 266 9.68 13.63 -7.00
C TRP A 266 10.23 13.60 -5.56
N GLU A 267 11.54 13.35 -5.42
CA GLU A 267 12.22 13.34 -4.12
C GLU A 267 12.21 14.73 -3.47
N ALA A 268 12.51 15.78 -4.25
CA ALA A 268 12.46 17.18 -3.80
C ALA A 268 11.05 17.60 -3.36
N MET A 269 10.00 17.21 -4.09
CA MET A 269 8.60 17.49 -3.70
C MET A 269 8.20 16.82 -2.38
N ARG A 270 8.74 15.63 -2.10
CA ARG A 270 8.37 14.85 -0.92
C ARG A 270 9.08 15.33 0.35
N TYR A 271 10.34 15.73 0.24
CA TYR A 271 11.14 16.17 1.39
C TYR A 271 11.24 17.69 1.53
N GLY A 272 10.78 18.45 0.54
CA GLY A 272 10.92 19.90 0.48
C GLY A 272 12.35 20.29 0.11
N ASP A 273 12.51 21.38 -0.64
CA ASP A 273 13.78 22.10 -0.74
C ASP A 273 14.15 22.61 0.66
N ASP A 274 14.68 21.76 1.52
CA ASP A 274 15.56 22.20 2.59
C ASP A 274 16.86 22.59 1.89
N ASP A 275 16.88 23.82 1.36
CA ASP A 275 18.06 24.54 0.89
C ASP A 275 19.24 24.23 1.83
N TYR A 276 20.23 23.51 1.30
CA TYR A 276 21.56 23.37 1.89
C TYR A 276 22.33 24.69 1.84
#